data_AF-A0A059G1X5-F1
#
_entry.id   AF-A0A059G1X5-F1
#
_cell.length_a   1.000
_cell.length_b   1.000
_cell.length_c   1.000
_cell.angle_alpha   90.00
_cell.angle_beta   90.00
_cell.angle_gamma   90.00
#
_symmetry.space_group_name_H-M   'P 1'
#
loop_
_entity.id
_entity.type
_entity.pdbx_description
1 polymer ?
#
loop_
_entity_poly.entity_id
_entity_poly.type
_entity_poly.pdbx_seq_one_letter_code
_entity_poly.pdbx_strand_id
1 'polypeptide(L)' 'MQTFLTDVQLAERLAVSRQSIWRWVKLGHLPKPTSLGERAKRWPVQAIEDWEAERAKAS' A
#
# COMPACT_ATOMS: atom_id res chain seq x y z
N MET A 1 11.40 -12.08 -6.69
CA MET A 1 10.35 -11.23 -7.28
C MET A 1 9.12 -11.31 -6.39
N GLN A 2 8.90 -10.31 -5.52
CA GLN A 2 7.67 -10.25 -4.71
C GLN A 2 6.68 -9.36 -5.44
N THR A 3 5.58 -9.92 -5.93
CA THR A 3 4.55 -9.17 -6.68
C THR A 3 3.61 -8.40 -5.75
N PHE A 4 3.54 -8.79 -4.48
CA PHE A 4 2.58 -8.28 -3.51
C PHE A 4 3.21 -7.97 -2.15
N LEU A 5 2.82 -6.84 -1.56
CA LEU A 5 3.18 -6.39 -0.22
C LEU A 5 2.02 -6.67 0.75
N THR A 6 2.40 -7.06 1.97
CA THR A 6 1.49 -7.06 3.11
C THR A 6 1.38 -5.67 3.74
N ASP A 7 0.39 -5.46 4.61
CA ASP A 7 0.26 -4.21 5.35
C ASP A 7 1.46 -3.92 6.25
N VAL A 8 2.15 -4.97 6.73
CA VAL A 8 3.39 -4.86 7.51
C VAL A 8 4.53 -4.34 6.65
N GLN A 9 4.79 -4.98 5.50
CA GLN A 9 5.87 -4.57 4.60
C GLN A 9 5.65 -3.15 4.06
N LEU A 10 4.40 -2.80 3.76
CA LEU A 10 4.04 -1.47 3.30
C LEU A 10 4.24 -0.41 4.40
N ALA A 11 3.88 -0.74 5.63
CA ALA A 11 4.11 0.11 6.79
C ALA A 11 5.61 0.35 7.05
N GLU A 12 6.44 -0.70 6.98
CA GLU A 12 7.90 -0.58 7.11
C GLU A 12 8.51 0.26 5.99
N ARG A 13 8.11 0.03 4.73
CA ARG A 13 8.60 0.78 3.57
C ARG A 13 8.33 2.28 3.69
N LEU A 14 7.14 2.64 4.17
CA LEU A 14 6.71 4.04 4.31
C LEU A 14 7.09 4.64 5.67
N ALA A 15 7.78 3.89 6.54
CA ALA A 15 8.09 4.27 7.91
C ALA A 15 6.88 4.77 8.72
N VAL A 16 5.71 4.14 8.53
CA VAL A 16 4.46 4.45 9.24
C VAL A 16 3.92 3.25 9.98
N SER A 17 2.95 3.46 10.86
CA SER A 17 2.23 2.35 11.50
C SER A 17 1.25 1.68 10.54
N ARG A 18 1.01 0.37 10.72
CA ARG A 18 -0.02 -0.41 10.00
C ARG A 18 -1.40 0.27 10.01
N GLN A 19 -1.75 0.92 11.13
CA GLN A 19 -3.00 1.67 11.28
C GLN A 19 -3.08 2.86 10.31
N SER A 20 -1.96 3.55 10.07
CA SER A 20 -1.88 4.67 9.12
C SER A 20 -2.13 4.21 7.70
N ILE A 21 -1.63 3.03 7.31
CA ILE A 21 -1.91 2.42 6.01
C ILE A 21 -3.41 2.23 5.82
N TRP A 22 -4.09 1.56 6.77
CA TRP A 22 -5.54 1.37 6.69
C TRP A 22 -6.32 2.68 6.72
N ARG A 23 -5.85 3.67 7.48
CA ARG A 23 -6.44 5.01 7.50
C ARG A 23 -6.32 5.68 6.13
N TRP A 24 -5.16 5.62 5.48
CA TRP A 24 -4.95 6.20 4.16
C TRP A 24 -5.77 5.49 3.08
N VAL A 25 -5.88 4.15 3.15
CA VAL A 25 -6.77 3.38 2.27
C VAL A 25 -8.22 3.81 2.45
N LYS A 26 -8.67 4.03 3.69
CA LYS A 26 -10.04 4.52 3.99
C LYS A 26 -10.27 5.94 3.48
N LEU A 27 -9.26 6.80 3.55
CA LEU A 27 -9.29 8.17 3.04
C LEU A 27 -9.14 8.25 1.51
N GLY A 28 -8.85 7.13 0.83
CA GLY A 28 -8.58 7.11 -0.60
C GLY A 28 -7.19 7.66 -0.98
N HIS A 29 -6.31 7.86 0.00
CA HIS A 29 -4.94 8.30 -0.22
C HIS A 29 -4.00 7.19 -0.63
N LEU A 30 -4.33 5.92 -0.40
CA LEU A 30 -3.47 4.78 -0.74
C LEU A 30 -4.30 3.78 -1.57
N PRO A 31 -3.71 3.10 -2.58
CA PRO A 31 -4.43 2.15 -3.43
C PRO A 31 -5.14 1.07 -2.61
N LYS A 32 -6.28 0.60 -3.13
CA LYS A 32 -7.06 -0.45 -2.47
C LYS A 32 -6.29 -1.77 -2.51
N PRO A 33 -6.26 -2.53 -1.41
CA PRO A 33 -5.66 -3.86 -1.42
C PRO A 33 -6.43 -4.81 -2.33
N THR A 34 -5.69 -5.64 -3.07
CA THR A 34 -6.19 -6.79 -3.82
C THR A 34 -6.42 -7.96 -2.85
N SER A 35 -7.59 -8.60 -2.95
CA SER A 35 -7.89 -9.82 -2.20
C SER A 35 -7.21 -11.01 -2.90
N LEU A 36 -6.14 -11.55 -2.30
CA LEU A 36 -5.47 -12.76 -2.79
C LEU A 36 -6.08 -14.05 -2.20
N GLY A 37 -7.05 -13.93 -1.30
CA GLY A 37 -7.80 -15.02 -0.65
C GLY A 37 -8.77 -14.47 0.40
N GLU A 38 -9.54 -15.34 1.05
CA GLU A 38 -10.62 -14.94 1.99
C GLU A 38 -10.17 -14.03 3.13
N ARG A 39 -8.90 -14.10 3.56
CA ARG A 39 -8.34 -13.29 4.65
C ARG A 39 -7.06 -12.53 4.28
N ALA A 40 -6.64 -12.56 3.02
CA ALA A 40 -5.36 -12.00 2.58
C ALA A 40 -5.58 -10.76 1.70
N LYS A 41 -5.55 -9.58 2.31
CA LYS A 41 -5.50 -8.28 1.63
C LYS A 41 -4.04 -7.96 1.33
N ARG A 42 -3.66 -7.83 0.05
CA ARG A 42 -2.29 -7.48 -0.35
C ARG A 42 -2.26 -6.34 -1.35
N TRP A 43 -1.16 -5.60 -1.36
CA TRP A 43 -0.95 -4.50 -2.29
C TRP A 43 -0.01 -4.93 -3.41
N PRO A 44 -0.37 -4.78 -4.69
CA PRO A 44 0.58 -5.03 -5.76
C PRO A 44 1.72 -4.00 -5.66
N VAL A 45 2.97 -4.47 -5.71
CA VAL A 45 4.17 -3.61 -5.61
C VAL A 45 4.10 -2.50 -6.67
N GLN A 46 3.74 -2.85 -7.90
CA GLN A 46 3.60 -1.91 -9.01
C GLN A 46 2.63 -0.75 -8.70
N ALA A 47 1.52 -1.01 -8.01
CA ALA A 47 0.55 0.02 -7.68
C ALA A 47 1.03 0.93 -6.54
N ILE A 48 1.86 0.40 -5.63
CA ILE A 48 2.50 1.22 -4.60
C ILE A 48 3.56 2.11 -5.25
N GLU A 49 4.40 1.56 -6.14
CA GLU A 49 5.44 2.34 -6.83
C GLU A 49 4.84 3.46 -7.69
N ASP A 50 3.77 3.18 -8.42
CA ASP A 50 3.03 4.18 -9.20
C ASP A 50 2.47 5.29 -8.30
N TRP A 51 1.86 4.90 -7.18
CA TRP A 51 1.38 5.84 -6.16
C TRP A 51 2.50 6.69 -5.54
N GLU A 52 3.64 6.07 -5.21
CA GLU A 52 4.82 6.77 -4.68
C GLU A 52 5.31 7.81 -5.70
N ALA A 53 5.35 7.46 -6.99
CA ALA A 53 5.75 8.34 -8.07
C ALA A 53 4.78 9.52 -8.27
N GLU A 54 3.48 9.27 -8.27
CA GLU A 54 2.44 10.32 -8.36
C GLU A 54 2.57 11.33 -7.20
N ARG A 55 2.88 10.86 -5.99
CA ARG A 55 3.06 11.71 -4.80
C ARG A 55 4.39 12.46 -4.81
N ALA A 56 5.47 11.85 -5.28
CA ALA A 56 6.76 12.51 -5.43
C ALA A 56 6.71 13.64 -6.47
N LYS A 57 5.88 13.47 -7.51
CA LYS A 57 5.68 14.48 -8.58
C LYS A 57 4.81 15.67 -8.15
N ALA A 58 4.02 15.49 -7.08
CA ALA A 58 3.14 16.52 -6.54
C ALA A 58 3.84 17.44 -5.51
N SER A 59 5.17 17.38 -5.39
CA SER A 59 6.00 18.23 -4.52
C SER A 59 6.94 19.13 -5.29
#